data_AF-A0A9X2NR38-F1
#
_entry.id   AF-A0A9X2NR38-F1
#
_cell.length_a   1.000
_cell.length_b   1.000
_cell.length_c   1.000
_cell.angle_alpha   90.00
_cell.angle_beta   90.00
_cell.angle_gamma   90.00
#
_symmetry.space_group_name_H-M   'P 1'
#
loop_
_entity.id
_entity.type
_entity.pdbx_description
1 polymer ?
#
loop_
_entity_poly.entity_id
_entity_poly.type
_entity_poly.pdbx_seq_one_letter_code
_entity_poly.pdbx_strand_id
1 'polypeptide(L)'
;MNKYLVQTMFSQANLDNDLSVGFKGSPNVGTVVLGEMIKGADWFQAFCNACQKGDRIFIISSIFGGTGASGYPLLEKKVRNSTDHPNVKDAIMGAVSVLPYFSLEDPSTTDSDIDSANFLTKTKSALAYYEQSVLSDYLYYVGEQGMKTTYANDEKKQEDKAHFVELVAATTLFDFLSKTDKPDKTQALSRAIKDDVESLSVSSLGDAYNDVVKAVADMMLLSRLVYFLPNESQFPLSKNRGFDADFYADKSFVSLRNFLARFSQWYQELAENKRGFAPLTIADPDNRSAKLSNWIQDFSLDAKDESYYLLDMIRASNKDKDDTHTIKFRRFLDYAYQAIDKYTSKIM
;
A
#
# COMPACT_ATOMS: atom_id res chain seq x y z
N MET A 1 38.34 3.47 -20.48
CA MET A 1 37.94 3.44 -19.06
C MET A 1 38.99 2.63 -18.29
N ASN A 2 39.60 3.19 -17.24
CA ASN A 2 40.71 2.55 -16.54
C ASN A 2 40.19 1.37 -15.68
N LYS A 3 40.50 0.13 -16.06
CA LYS A 3 40.05 -1.11 -15.37
C LYS A 3 40.36 -1.09 -13.88
N TYR A 4 41.48 -0.49 -13.49
CA TYR A 4 41.90 -0.37 -12.10
C TYR A 4 41.01 0.57 -11.28
N LEU A 5 40.49 1.64 -11.90
CA LEU A 5 39.56 2.56 -11.22
C LEU A 5 38.22 1.86 -10.94
N VAL A 6 37.73 1.09 -11.92
CA VAL A 6 36.47 0.32 -11.77
C VAL A 6 36.61 -0.77 -10.70
N GLN A 7 37.74 -1.49 -10.67
CA GLN A 7 38.04 -2.49 -9.63
C GLN A 7 38.27 -1.90 -8.23
N THR A 8 38.59 -0.60 -8.15
CA THR A 8 38.72 0.11 -6.86
C THR A 8 37.37 0.58 -6.33
N MET A 9 36.44 0.95 -7.23
CA MET A 9 35.12 1.47 -6.86
C MET A 9 34.06 0.37 -6.66
N PHE A 10 34.26 -0.82 -7.24
CA PHE A 10 33.31 -1.93 -7.20
C PHE A 10 34.03 -3.24 -6.86
N SER A 11 33.49 -4.00 -5.89
CA SER A 11 33.98 -5.35 -5.62
C SER A 11 33.68 -6.27 -6.80
N GLN A 12 34.45 -7.35 -6.95
CA GLN A 12 34.22 -8.34 -8.00
C GLN A 12 32.80 -8.96 -7.89
N ALA A 13 32.33 -9.20 -6.67
CA ALA A 13 30.96 -9.63 -6.39
C ALA A 13 29.89 -8.62 -6.87
N ASN A 14 30.15 -7.31 -6.76
CA ASN A 14 29.24 -6.28 -7.28
C ASN A 14 29.19 -6.24 -8.81
N LEU A 15 30.27 -6.63 -9.49
CA LEU A 15 30.35 -6.68 -10.96
C LEU A 15 29.74 -7.97 -11.54
N ASP A 16 29.79 -9.05 -10.77
CA ASP A 16 29.31 -10.39 -11.18
C ASP A 16 27.85 -10.67 -10.75
N ASN A 17 27.22 -9.77 -9.97
CA ASN A 17 25.83 -9.89 -9.54
C ASN A 17 24.87 -9.71 -10.72
N ASP A 18 23.89 -10.62 -10.85
CA ASP A 18 22.81 -10.49 -11.82
C ASP A 18 21.92 -9.29 -11.45
N LEU A 19 21.58 -8.48 -12.45
CA LEU A 19 20.75 -7.28 -12.29
C LEU A 19 19.33 -7.63 -11.81
N SER A 20 18.90 -8.89 -12.00
CA SER A 20 17.62 -9.42 -11.56
C SER A 20 17.46 -9.49 -10.02
N VAL A 21 18.56 -9.49 -9.26
CA VAL A 21 18.54 -9.68 -7.78
C VAL A 21 18.57 -8.35 -7.00
N GLY A 22 18.59 -7.21 -7.71
CA GLY A 22 18.66 -5.87 -7.10
C GLY A 22 20.06 -5.50 -6.56
N PHE A 23 20.29 -4.22 -6.26
CA PHE A 23 21.65 -3.71 -6.00
C PHE A 23 22.18 -3.98 -4.57
N LYS A 24 21.63 -4.99 -3.87
CA LYS A 24 22.03 -5.51 -2.54
C LYS A 24 22.67 -4.50 -1.59
N GLY A 25 22.05 -3.32 -1.43
CA GLY A 25 22.54 -2.30 -0.50
C GLY A 25 23.82 -1.55 -0.90
N SER A 26 24.17 -1.53 -2.20
CA SER A 26 25.25 -0.73 -2.82
C SER A 26 24.68 0.34 -3.78
N PRO A 27 24.31 1.53 -3.28
CA PRO A 27 23.70 2.60 -4.09
C PRO A 27 24.51 3.04 -5.31
N ASN A 28 25.84 2.95 -5.24
CA ASN A 28 26.75 3.36 -6.32
C ASN A 28 26.58 2.50 -7.58
N VAL A 29 26.35 1.19 -7.43
CA VAL A 29 26.11 0.25 -8.55
C VAL A 29 24.73 0.52 -9.15
N GLY A 30 23.72 0.69 -8.30
CA GLY A 30 22.35 0.97 -8.73
C GLY A 30 22.24 2.22 -9.58
N THR A 31 23.05 3.24 -9.29
CA THR A 31 23.02 4.50 -10.03
C THR A 31 23.49 4.34 -11.50
N VAL A 32 24.47 3.47 -11.76
CA VAL A 32 24.99 3.26 -13.12
C VAL A 32 23.98 2.46 -13.96
N VAL A 33 23.48 1.36 -13.40
CA VAL A 33 22.60 0.43 -14.12
C VAL A 33 21.21 1.01 -14.34
N LEU A 34 20.61 1.65 -13.33
CA LEU A 34 19.30 2.32 -13.50
C LEU A 34 19.39 3.45 -14.51
N GLY A 35 20.53 4.16 -14.57
CA GLY A 35 20.77 5.18 -15.58
C GLY A 35 20.76 4.62 -17.02
N GLU A 36 21.23 3.40 -17.23
CA GLU A 36 21.16 2.70 -18.51
C GLU A 36 19.76 2.13 -18.78
N MET A 37 19.10 1.53 -17.78
CA MET A 37 17.74 1.00 -17.91
C MET A 37 16.68 2.08 -18.23
N ILE A 38 16.93 3.34 -17.88
CA ILE A 38 16.01 4.46 -18.18
C ILE A 38 16.33 5.10 -19.55
N LYS A 39 17.58 4.99 -20.01
CA LYS A 39 18.00 5.59 -21.28
C LYS A 39 17.56 4.70 -22.45
N GLY A 40 16.57 5.17 -23.20
CA GLY A 40 16.07 4.49 -24.41
C GLY A 40 15.05 3.39 -24.11
N ALA A 41 14.50 3.35 -22.90
CA ALA A 41 13.47 2.38 -22.56
C ALA A 41 12.10 2.77 -23.12
N ASP A 42 11.44 1.80 -23.75
CA ASP A 42 10.13 1.96 -24.38
C ASP A 42 9.06 2.42 -23.38
N TRP A 43 9.11 1.93 -22.14
CA TRP A 43 8.16 2.31 -21.10
C TRP A 43 8.24 3.80 -20.75
N PHE A 44 9.45 4.39 -20.77
CA PHE A 44 9.62 5.80 -20.42
C PHE A 44 9.08 6.70 -21.54
N GLN A 45 9.28 6.30 -22.79
CA GLN A 45 8.67 6.99 -23.93
C GLN A 45 7.14 6.87 -23.92
N ALA A 46 6.60 5.69 -23.62
CA ALA A 46 5.17 5.50 -23.45
C ALA A 46 4.60 6.39 -22.32
N PHE A 47 5.30 6.46 -21.18
CA PHE A 47 4.97 7.34 -20.07
C PHE A 47 4.96 8.82 -20.52
N CYS A 48 5.99 9.28 -21.22
CA CYS A 48 6.07 10.64 -21.70
C CYS A 48 4.95 11.00 -22.69
N ASN A 49 4.59 10.06 -23.57
CA ASN A 49 3.52 10.25 -24.56
C ASN A 49 2.12 10.22 -23.93
N ALA A 50 1.94 9.48 -22.84
CA ALA A 50 0.67 9.41 -22.12
C ALA A 50 0.41 10.63 -21.23
N CYS A 51 1.47 11.29 -20.75
CA CYS A 51 1.37 12.40 -19.81
C CYS A 51 0.77 13.66 -20.44
N GLN A 52 -0.36 14.10 -19.88
CA GLN A 52 -1.11 15.27 -20.29
C GLN A 52 -0.88 16.46 -19.34
N LYS A 53 -1.27 17.64 -19.81
CA LYS A 53 -1.21 18.85 -18.99
C LYS A 53 -2.14 18.70 -17.78
N GLY A 54 -1.59 18.84 -16.58
CA GLY A 54 -2.32 18.71 -15.32
C GLY A 54 -2.10 17.36 -14.62
N ASP A 55 -1.49 16.40 -15.31
CA ASP A 55 -1.06 15.15 -14.69
C ASP A 55 0.02 15.40 -13.63
N ARG A 56 0.08 14.47 -12.69
CA ARG A 56 1.00 14.52 -11.55
C ARG A 56 1.80 13.24 -11.48
N ILE A 57 3.01 13.36 -10.97
CA ILE A 57 3.95 12.23 -10.84
C ILE A 57 4.12 11.95 -9.36
N PHE A 58 4.01 10.68 -8.96
CA PHE A 58 4.27 10.26 -7.60
C PHE A 58 5.29 9.13 -7.57
N ILE A 59 6.43 9.33 -6.91
CA ILE A 59 7.50 8.34 -6.83
C ILE A 59 7.46 7.64 -5.47
N ILE A 60 7.45 6.31 -5.49
CA ILE A 60 7.47 5.48 -4.29
C ILE A 60 8.84 4.80 -4.21
N SER A 61 9.54 5.00 -3.09
CA SER A 61 10.89 4.45 -2.88
C SER A 61 11.13 4.11 -1.42
N SER A 62 12.11 3.24 -1.17
CA SER A 62 12.73 3.04 0.13
C SER A 62 14.17 3.55 0.10
N ILE A 63 14.61 4.18 1.19
CA ILE A 63 15.92 4.86 1.24
C ILE A 63 17.03 3.98 1.86
N PHE A 64 16.65 2.87 2.49
CA PHE A 64 17.58 1.98 3.19
C PHE A 64 18.01 0.77 2.36
N GLY A 65 17.27 0.46 1.29
CA GLY A 65 17.68 -0.49 0.26
C GLY A 65 18.58 0.14 -0.82
N GLY A 66 19.28 -0.69 -1.60
CA GLY A 66 20.19 -0.21 -2.65
C GLY A 66 19.46 0.38 -3.88
N THR A 67 18.38 -0.27 -4.31
CA THR A 67 17.66 0.10 -5.54
C THR A 67 16.83 1.37 -5.38
N GLY A 68 16.02 1.46 -4.32
CA GLY A 68 15.19 2.64 -4.08
C GLY A 68 16.03 3.91 -3.85
N ALA A 69 17.08 3.79 -3.02
CA ALA A 69 17.95 4.92 -2.67
C ALA A 69 18.73 5.51 -3.86
N SER A 70 19.05 4.68 -4.86
CA SER A 70 19.77 5.13 -6.07
C SER A 70 18.84 5.46 -7.22
N GLY A 71 17.73 4.74 -7.36
CA GLY A 71 16.79 4.88 -8.46
C GLY A 71 15.94 6.14 -8.39
N TYR A 72 15.53 6.57 -7.19
CA TYR A 72 14.68 7.74 -7.06
C TYR A 72 15.33 9.02 -7.62
N PRO A 73 16.54 9.45 -7.18
CA PRO A 73 17.17 10.66 -7.74
C PRO A 73 17.36 10.60 -9.26
N LEU A 74 17.62 9.41 -9.80
CA LEU A 74 17.78 9.22 -11.24
C LEU A 74 16.48 9.35 -12.02
N LEU A 75 15.40 8.74 -11.52
CA LEU A 75 14.07 8.83 -12.12
C LEU A 75 13.60 10.28 -12.12
N GLU A 76 13.72 10.97 -10.99
CA GLU A 76 13.40 12.38 -10.90
C GLU A 76 14.23 13.19 -11.91
N LYS A 77 15.55 13.02 -11.90
CA LYS A 77 16.44 13.74 -12.81
C LYS A 77 16.09 13.48 -14.27
N LYS A 78 15.67 12.26 -14.63
CA LYS A 78 15.23 11.95 -15.99
C LYS A 78 13.95 12.71 -16.35
N VAL A 79 12.95 12.67 -15.47
CA VAL A 79 11.68 13.40 -15.64
C VAL A 79 11.94 14.89 -15.81
N ARG A 80 12.70 15.51 -14.90
CA ARG A 80 13.00 16.96 -14.93
C ARG A 80 13.85 17.38 -16.14
N ASN A 81 14.60 16.46 -16.75
CA ASN A 81 15.39 16.71 -17.97
C ASN A 81 14.67 16.32 -19.27
N SER A 82 13.39 15.95 -19.23
CA SER A 82 12.60 15.60 -20.42
C SER A 82 12.12 16.85 -21.15
N THR A 83 13.07 17.62 -21.72
CA THR A 83 12.81 18.91 -22.37
C THR A 83 11.84 18.82 -23.55
N ASP A 84 11.83 17.68 -24.25
CA ASP A 84 10.96 17.42 -25.39
C ASP A 84 9.51 17.10 -24.95
N HIS A 85 9.27 16.93 -23.64
CA HIS A 85 7.97 16.63 -23.06
C HIS A 85 7.66 17.60 -21.89
N PRO A 86 7.23 18.86 -22.18
CA PRO A 86 6.98 19.86 -21.15
C PRO A 86 5.98 19.41 -20.07
N ASN A 87 4.92 18.68 -20.46
CA ASN A 87 3.93 18.15 -19.51
C ASN A 87 4.56 17.25 -18.44
N VAL A 88 5.56 16.45 -18.82
CA VAL A 88 6.28 15.54 -17.92
C VAL A 88 7.25 16.30 -17.04
N LYS A 89 8.03 17.21 -17.65
CA LYS A 89 9.05 18.00 -16.97
C LYS A 89 8.45 18.87 -15.87
N ASP A 90 7.36 19.56 -16.19
CA ASP A 90 6.75 20.60 -15.35
C ASP A 90 5.67 20.05 -14.41
N ALA A 91 5.28 18.77 -14.55
CA ALA A 91 4.33 18.10 -13.68
C ALA A 91 4.67 18.29 -12.19
N ILE A 92 3.63 18.45 -11.37
CA ILE A 92 3.78 18.43 -9.92
C ILE A 92 4.24 17.03 -9.53
N MET A 93 5.31 16.96 -8.75
CA MET A 93 5.93 15.71 -8.34
C MET A 93 5.87 15.55 -6.83
N GLY A 94 5.25 14.47 -6.38
CA GLY A 94 5.37 13.99 -5.01
C GLY A 94 6.29 12.78 -4.95
N ALA A 95 6.88 12.52 -3.80
CA ALA A 95 7.57 11.27 -3.56
C ALA A 95 7.49 10.85 -2.11
N VAL A 96 7.44 9.55 -1.87
CA VAL A 96 7.62 8.96 -0.54
C VAL A 96 8.93 8.17 -0.49
N SER A 97 9.73 8.45 0.54
CA SER A 97 10.95 7.72 0.88
C SER A 97 10.75 7.03 2.22
N VAL A 98 10.54 5.72 2.16
CA VAL A 98 10.35 4.88 3.34
C VAL A 98 11.71 4.68 4.03
N LEU A 99 11.80 5.09 5.29
CA LEU A 99 12.93 4.92 6.20
C LEU A 99 12.94 3.49 6.77
N PRO A 100 14.05 2.98 7.33
CA PRO A 100 14.10 1.65 7.92
C PRO A 100 13.01 1.41 8.96
N TYR A 101 12.39 0.23 8.93
CA TYR A 101 11.33 -0.16 9.88
C TYR A 101 11.41 -1.61 10.38
N PHE A 102 12.28 -2.43 9.80
CA PHE A 102 12.54 -3.81 10.21
C PHE A 102 14.03 -4.13 10.15
N SER A 103 14.43 -5.16 10.89
CA SER A 103 15.77 -5.75 10.85
C SER A 103 15.73 -7.14 10.22
N LEU A 104 16.90 -7.62 9.84
CA LEU A 104 17.12 -8.96 9.29
C LEU A 104 18.03 -9.75 10.22
N GLU A 105 17.85 -11.07 10.23
CA GLU A 105 18.79 -11.98 10.88
C GLU A 105 20.22 -11.76 10.38
N ASP A 106 21.19 -12.03 11.26
CA ASP A 106 22.59 -11.70 11.01
C ASP A 106 23.08 -12.40 9.73
N PRO A 107 23.68 -11.67 8.78
CA PRO A 107 24.22 -12.24 7.54
C PRO A 107 25.22 -13.37 7.80
N SER A 108 25.98 -13.32 8.92
CA SER A 108 26.91 -14.38 9.31
C SER A 108 26.25 -15.73 9.59
N THR A 109 24.94 -15.73 9.86
CA THR A 109 24.14 -16.95 10.10
C THR A 109 23.29 -17.38 8.90
N THR A 110 23.20 -16.57 7.85
CA THR A 110 22.21 -16.72 6.78
C THR A 110 22.80 -16.72 5.36
N ASP A 111 24.12 -16.52 5.22
CA ASP A 111 24.80 -16.43 3.90
C ASP A 111 24.19 -15.35 2.99
N SER A 112 23.70 -14.26 3.60
CA SER A 112 23.19 -13.08 2.90
C SER A 112 24.21 -11.94 2.86
N ASP A 113 24.20 -11.18 1.77
CA ASP A 113 24.99 -9.95 1.63
C ASP A 113 24.33 -8.74 2.32
N ILE A 114 23.09 -8.88 2.81
CA ILE A 114 22.29 -7.78 3.34
C ILE A 114 22.43 -7.72 4.86
N ASP A 115 23.10 -6.66 5.33
CA ASP A 115 23.20 -6.36 6.76
C ASP A 115 22.28 -5.20 7.16
N SER A 116 21.26 -5.51 7.96
CA SER A 116 20.30 -4.54 8.48
C SER A 116 20.90 -3.56 9.51
N ALA A 117 22.02 -3.91 10.16
CA ALA A 117 22.73 -3.00 11.07
C ALA A 117 23.23 -1.73 10.34
N ASN A 118 23.45 -1.83 9.03
CA ASN A 118 23.91 -0.72 8.20
C ASN A 118 22.77 0.14 7.63
N PHE A 119 21.49 -0.22 7.82
CA PHE A 119 20.35 0.49 7.23
C PHE A 119 20.28 1.96 7.64
N LEU A 120 20.49 2.28 8.92
CA LEU A 120 20.46 3.66 9.40
C LEU A 120 21.63 4.50 8.84
N THR A 121 22.83 3.93 8.79
CA THR A 121 24.02 4.59 8.22
C THR A 121 23.84 4.86 6.72
N LYS A 122 23.31 3.89 5.98
CA LYS A 122 22.99 4.04 4.54
C LYS A 122 21.93 5.12 4.33
N THR A 123 20.87 5.11 5.14
CA THR A 123 19.80 6.11 5.12
C THR A 123 20.35 7.52 5.33
N LYS A 124 21.21 7.72 6.34
CA LYS A 124 21.82 9.02 6.61
C LYS A 124 22.64 9.54 5.42
N SER A 125 23.44 8.69 4.80
CA SER A 125 24.23 9.04 3.62
C SER A 125 23.35 9.38 2.41
N ALA A 126 22.28 8.61 2.17
CA ALA A 126 21.33 8.86 1.10
C ALA A 126 20.55 10.16 1.31
N LEU A 127 20.11 10.46 2.54
CA LEU A 127 19.44 11.73 2.86
C LEU A 127 20.34 12.94 2.62
N ALA A 128 21.63 12.86 2.99
CA ALA A 128 22.59 13.93 2.70
C ALA A 128 22.77 14.16 1.19
N TYR A 129 22.69 13.10 0.39
CA TYR A 129 22.68 13.23 -1.07
C TYR A 129 21.35 13.81 -1.58
N TYR A 130 20.21 13.36 -1.05
CA TYR A 130 18.87 13.80 -1.46
C TYR A 130 18.68 15.30 -1.20
N GLU A 131 19.15 15.81 -0.06
CA GLU A 131 19.09 17.24 0.29
C GLU A 131 19.62 18.16 -0.84
N GLN A 132 20.58 17.68 -1.62
CA GLN A 132 21.22 18.46 -2.69
C GLN A 132 20.74 18.11 -4.10
N SER A 133 20.06 16.97 -4.28
CA SER A 133 19.82 16.37 -5.61
C SER A 133 18.36 16.09 -5.93
N VAL A 134 17.50 16.01 -4.92
CA VAL A 134 16.09 15.67 -5.03
C VAL A 134 15.25 16.93 -4.82
N LEU A 135 14.46 17.29 -5.82
CA LEU A 135 13.69 18.53 -5.94
C LEU A 135 12.21 18.24 -6.24
N SER A 136 11.70 17.08 -5.83
CA SER A 136 10.26 16.84 -5.82
C SER A 136 9.55 17.91 -4.99
N ASP A 137 8.35 18.27 -5.41
CA ASP A 137 7.59 19.37 -4.84
C ASP A 137 7.12 19.02 -3.41
N TYR A 138 6.74 17.77 -3.20
CA TYR A 138 6.36 17.21 -1.90
C TYR A 138 7.17 15.94 -1.61
N LEU A 139 7.93 15.95 -0.51
CA LEU A 139 8.76 14.84 -0.07
C LEU A 139 8.23 14.27 1.24
N TYR A 140 7.69 13.07 1.20
CA TYR A 140 7.21 12.35 2.37
C TYR A 140 8.30 11.42 2.90
N TYR A 141 8.66 11.58 4.17
CA TYR A 141 9.50 10.64 4.90
C TYR A 141 8.63 9.88 5.90
N VAL A 142 8.59 8.57 5.75
CA VAL A 142 7.76 7.69 6.59
C VAL A 142 8.65 6.59 7.14
N GLY A 143 8.54 6.31 8.44
CA GLY A 143 9.40 5.35 9.11
C GLY A 143 8.90 5.00 10.50
N GLU A 144 9.72 4.25 11.22
CA GLU A 144 9.52 3.89 12.61
C GLU A 144 10.73 4.35 13.43
N GLN A 145 10.54 4.67 14.72
CA GLN A 145 11.65 5.12 15.58
C GLN A 145 12.70 4.01 15.82
N GLY A 146 12.33 2.74 15.62
CA GLY A 146 13.23 1.60 15.73
C GLY A 146 12.75 0.40 14.92
N MET A 147 13.68 -0.49 14.59
CA MET A 147 13.38 -1.74 13.88
C MET A 147 12.83 -2.76 14.88
N LYS A 148 11.50 -2.83 15.01
CA LYS A 148 10.85 -3.68 16.03
C LYS A 148 10.85 -5.15 15.64
N THR A 149 10.60 -5.43 14.36
CA THR A 149 10.46 -6.79 13.83
C THR A 149 11.74 -7.22 13.13
N THR A 150 12.18 -8.46 13.42
CA THR A 150 13.30 -9.11 12.73
C THR A 150 12.75 -10.22 11.86
N TYR A 151 13.11 -10.20 10.57
CA TYR A 151 12.74 -11.24 9.61
C TYR A 151 13.93 -12.13 9.25
N ALA A 152 13.61 -13.31 8.72
CA ALA A 152 14.62 -14.22 8.19
C ALA A 152 15.33 -13.56 6.99
N ASN A 153 16.65 -13.65 6.97
CA ASN A 153 17.45 -13.05 5.92
C ASN A 153 17.59 -14.01 4.72
N ASP A 154 16.46 -14.28 4.06
CA ASP A 154 16.40 -15.11 2.85
C ASP A 154 16.15 -14.20 1.64
N GLU A 155 17.23 -13.91 0.90
CA GLU A 155 17.20 -13.03 -0.28
C GLU A 155 16.25 -13.49 -1.38
N LYS A 156 15.84 -14.78 -1.39
CA LYS A 156 14.97 -15.34 -2.43
C LYS A 156 13.52 -15.35 -2.03
N LYS A 157 13.22 -15.68 -0.77
CA LYS A 157 11.83 -15.83 -0.31
C LYS A 157 11.21 -14.52 0.13
N GLN A 158 11.94 -13.71 0.90
CA GLN A 158 11.47 -12.43 1.44
C GLN A 158 10.02 -12.50 1.95
N GLU A 159 9.70 -13.50 2.79
CA GLU A 159 8.37 -13.73 3.37
C GLU A 159 8.09 -12.75 4.53
N ASP A 160 8.40 -11.48 4.31
CA ASP A 160 8.20 -10.41 5.27
C ASP A 160 6.71 -10.10 5.37
N LYS A 161 6.15 -10.20 6.58
CA LYS A 161 4.75 -9.85 6.84
C LYS A 161 4.52 -8.38 6.56
N ALA A 162 3.31 -8.05 6.07
CA ALA A 162 2.86 -6.68 5.89
C ALA A 162 3.13 -5.80 7.13
N HIS A 163 3.59 -4.57 6.90
CA HIS A 163 3.99 -3.67 7.99
C HIS A 163 3.21 -2.35 7.98
N PHE A 164 2.85 -1.85 9.16
CA PHE A 164 2.06 -0.61 9.28
C PHE A 164 2.71 0.60 8.61
N VAL A 165 4.04 0.71 8.64
CA VAL A 165 4.80 1.76 7.94
C VAL A 165 4.51 1.80 6.44
N GLU A 166 4.28 0.65 5.80
CA GLU A 166 3.94 0.56 4.37
C GLU A 166 2.54 1.11 4.11
N LEU A 167 1.59 0.83 5.00
CA LEU A 167 0.24 1.40 4.95
C LEU A 167 0.31 2.93 5.12
N VAL A 168 1.08 3.43 6.10
CA VAL A 168 1.28 4.87 6.29
C VAL A 168 1.90 5.50 5.04
N ALA A 169 2.90 4.86 4.44
CA ALA A 169 3.50 5.32 3.19
C ALA A 169 2.49 5.37 2.05
N ALA A 170 1.61 4.37 1.91
CA ALA A 170 0.53 4.39 0.92
C ALA A 170 -0.45 5.57 1.14
N THR A 171 -0.73 5.96 2.39
CA THR A 171 -1.60 7.11 2.66
C THR A 171 -1.04 8.43 2.12
N THR A 172 0.28 8.55 1.93
CA THR A 172 0.92 9.80 1.47
C THR A 172 0.51 10.17 0.04
N LEU A 173 0.18 9.17 -0.79
CA LEU A 173 -0.35 9.42 -2.14
C LEU A 173 -1.68 10.19 -2.06
N PHE A 174 -2.57 9.85 -1.13
CA PHE A 174 -3.86 10.53 -1.00
C PHE A 174 -3.69 11.97 -0.47
N ASP A 175 -2.73 12.21 0.42
CA ASP A 175 -2.37 13.57 0.82
C ASP A 175 -1.75 14.37 -0.32
N PHE A 176 -0.95 13.73 -1.17
CA PHE A 176 -0.41 14.37 -2.36
C PHE A 176 -1.50 14.73 -3.38
N LEU A 177 -2.46 13.83 -3.59
CA LEU A 177 -3.60 14.07 -4.48
C LEU A 177 -4.48 15.23 -3.99
N SER A 178 -4.54 15.47 -2.67
CA SER A 178 -5.29 16.61 -2.11
C SER A 178 -4.58 17.95 -2.24
N LYS A 179 -3.28 17.99 -2.58
CA LYS A 179 -2.56 19.25 -2.84
C LYS A 179 -3.10 19.91 -4.11
N THR A 180 -3.34 21.21 -4.09
CA THR A 180 -3.87 21.94 -5.26
C THR A 180 -2.78 22.61 -6.06
N ASP A 181 -1.78 23.16 -5.37
CA ASP A 181 -0.80 24.06 -5.95
C ASP A 181 0.61 23.49 -5.87
N LYS A 182 1.46 23.92 -6.80
CA LYS A 182 2.89 23.64 -6.74
C LYS A 182 3.53 24.61 -5.73
N PRO A 183 4.23 24.13 -4.70
CA PRO A 183 4.90 25.01 -3.74
C PRO A 183 6.11 25.70 -4.38
N ASP A 184 6.46 26.89 -3.90
CA ASP A 184 7.65 27.64 -4.38
C ASP A 184 8.98 26.92 -4.08
N LYS A 185 8.97 26.06 -3.04
CA LYS A 185 10.09 25.24 -2.61
C LYS A 185 9.58 23.86 -2.22
N THR A 186 10.44 22.86 -2.38
CA THR A 186 10.22 21.51 -1.89
C THR A 186 9.76 21.51 -0.43
N GLN A 187 8.65 20.83 -0.16
CA GLN A 187 8.12 20.65 1.19
C GLN A 187 8.45 19.25 1.69
N ALA A 188 9.22 19.16 2.78
CA ALA A 188 9.41 17.92 3.51
C ALA A 188 8.24 17.70 4.47
N LEU A 189 7.60 16.54 4.35
CA LEU A 189 6.39 16.14 5.07
C LEU A 189 6.63 14.79 5.76
N SER A 190 5.88 14.54 6.83
CA SER A 190 5.81 13.23 7.47
C SER A 190 4.38 12.97 7.94
N ARG A 191 4.13 11.71 8.29
CA ARG A 191 2.87 11.23 8.86
C ARG A 191 3.18 10.70 10.26
N ALA A 192 2.41 11.13 11.25
CA ALA A 192 2.57 10.69 12.63
C ALA A 192 1.35 9.90 13.08
N ILE A 193 1.55 9.03 14.08
CA ILE A 193 0.48 8.44 14.89
C ILE A 193 0.28 9.32 16.13
N LYS A 194 -0.90 9.22 16.77
CA LYS A 194 -1.20 10.01 17.97
C LYS A 194 -0.45 9.51 19.20
N ASP A 195 -0.48 8.20 19.43
CA ASP A 195 0.14 7.56 20.61
C ASP A 195 1.16 6.49 20.19
N ASP A 196 2.34 6.48 20.82
CA ASP A 196 3.36 5.46 20.58
C ASP A 196 3.06 4.18 21.38
N VAL A 197 2.22 3.32 20.80
CA VAL A 197 1.81 2.03 21.38
C VAL A 197 2.04 0.87 20.41
N GLU A 198 2.41 -0.32 20.91
CA GLU A 198 2.71 -1.48 20.05
C GLU A 198 1.53 -1.90 19.17
N SER A 199 0.31 -1.92 19.73
CA SER A 199 -0.92 -2.25 18.99
C SER A 199 -1.79 -1.01 18.88
N LEU A 200 -2.03 -0.58 17.64
CA LEU A 200 -2.74 0.63 17.29
C LEU A 200 -4.24 0.35 17.16
N SER A 201 -5.03 1.08 17.94
CA SER A 201 -6.49 1.15 17.82
C SER A 201 -6.89 2.44 17.10
N VAL A 202 -8.19 2.66 16.90
CA VAL A 202 -8.70 3.91 16.30
C VAL A 202 -8.22 5.14 17.08
N SER A 203 -8.25 5.05 18.41
CA SER A 203 -7.91 6.17 19.28
C SER A 203 -6.41 6.52 19.25
N SER A 204 -5.52 5.53 19.20
CA SER A 204 -4.05 5.73 19.17
C SER A 204 -3.48 6.03 17.79
N LEU A 205 -4.17 5.66 16.71
CA LEU A 205 -3.84 6.12 15.35
C LEU A 205 -4.02 7.63 15.22
N GLY A 206 -5.15 8.14 15.71
CA GLY A 206 -5.59 9.52 15.54
C GLY A 206 -6.43 9.74 14.28
N ASP A 207 -7.21 10.82 14.31
CA ASP A 207 -8.30 11.12 13.37
C ASP A 207 -7.86 11.14 11.89
N ALA A 208 -6.58 11.45 11.62
CA ALA A 208 -6.01 11.45 10.27
C ALA A 208 -6.04 10.08 9.58
N TYR A 209 -6.29 8.99 10.31
CA TYR A 209 -6.42 7.63 9.77
C TYR A 209 -7.86 7.09 9.80
N ASN A 210 -8.86 7.87 10.21
CA ASN A 210 -10.26 7.41 10.26
C ASN A 210 -10.73 6.85 8.91
N ASP A 211 -10.38 7.52 7.80
CA ASP A 211 -10.71 7.04 6.45
C ASP A 211 -10.06 5.69 6.13
N VAL A 212 -8.83 5.45 6.60
CA VAL A 212 -8.13 4.18 6.41
C VAL A 212 -8.79 3.08 7.24
N VAL A 213 -9.11 3.37 8.51
CA VAL A 213 -9.85 2.45 9.38
C VAL A 213 -11.20 2.10 8.76
N LYS A 214 -11.95 3.10 8.28
CA LYS A 214 -13.24 2.89 7.61
C LYS A 214 -13.08 2.03 6.37
N ALA A 215 -12.11 2.32 5.49
CA ALA A 215 -11.89 1.54 4.28
C ALA A 215 -11.58 0.07 4.58
N VAL A 216 -10.74 -0.20 5.58
CA VAL A 216 -10.43 -1.58 6.01
C VAL A 216 -11.64 -2.24 6.64
N ALA A 217 -12.41 -1.52 7.45
CA ALA A 217 -13.67 -2.00 8.04
C ALA A 217 -14.70 -2.37 6.96
N ASP A 218 -14.92 -1.49 5.98
CA ASP A 218 -15.87 -1.73 4.90
C ASP A 218 -15.50 -2.99 4.10
N MET A 219 -14.20 -3.15 3.81
CA MET A 219 -13.69 -4.30 3.08
C MET A 219 -13.75 -5.62 3.87
N MET A 220 -13.49 -5.60 5.17
CA MET A 220 -13.66 -6.79 6.02
C MET A 220 -15.14 -7.17 6.18
N LEU A 221 -16.06 -6.19 6.28
CA LEU A 221 -17.50 -6.46 6.29
C LEU A 221 -17.97 -7.04 4.96
N LEU A 222 -17.46 -6.52 3.84
CA LEU A 222 -17.72 -7.09 2.53
C LEU A 222 -17.22 -8.54 2.44
N SER A 223 -16.02 -8.82 2.95
CA SER A 223 -15.49 -10.19 3.08
C SER A 223 -16.49 -11.09 3.81
N ARG A 224 -16.94 -10.69 5.00
CA ARG A 224 -17.93 -11.44 5.78
C ARG A 224 -19.22 -11.70 5.00
N LEU A 225 -19.77 -10.71 4.31
CA LEU A 225 -20.97 -10.88 3.48
C LEU A 225 -20.75 -11.86 2.32
N VAL A 226 -19.59 -11.79 1.65
CA VAL A 226 -19.25 -12.65 0.52
C VAL A 226 -19.15 -14.14 0.92
N TYR A 227 -18.68 -14.44 2.13
CA TYR A 227 -18.65 -15.81 2.66
C TYR A 227 -20.00 -16.26 3.25
N PHE A 228 -20.76 -15.34 3.83
CA PHE A 228 -22.06 -15.61 4.44
C PHE A 228 -23.16 -15.88 3.41
N LEU A 229 -23.33 -15.00 2.42
CA LEU A 229 -24.48 -14.98 1.51
C LEU A 229 -24.70 -16.25 0.67
N PRO A 230 -23.66 -16.95 0.17
CA PRO A 230 -23.86 -18.23 -0.52
C PRO A 230 -24.54 -19.31 0.34
N ASN A 231 -24.46 -19.18 1.66
CA ASN A 231 -25.03 -20.11 2.62
C ASN A 231 -26.40 -19.66 3.17
N GLU A 232 -26.88 -18.46 2.78
CA GLU A 232 -28.14 -17.89 3.28
C GLU A 232 -29.30 -18.19 2.33
N SER A 233 -29.93 -19.35 2.53
CA SER A 233 -31.02 -19.85 1.69
C SER A 233 -32.28 -18.97 1.70
N GLN A 234 -32.48 -18.15 2.72
CA GLN A 234 -33.69 -17.32 2.86
C GLN A 234 -33.49 -15.89 2.36
N PHE A 235 -32.36 -15.56 1.74
CA PHE A 235 -32.11 -14.21 1.23
C PHE A 235 -32.99 -13.89 0.00
N PRO A 236 -33.96 -12.95 0.07
CA PRO A 236 -34.92 -12.72 -1.01
C PRO A 236 -34.30 -12.25 -2.33
N LEU A 237 -33.12 -11.62 -2.29
CA LEU A 237 -32.43 -11.15 -3.49
C LEU A 237 -31.89 -12.29 -4.36
N SER A 238 -31.80 -13.51 -3.84
CA SER A 238 -31.52 -14.70 -4.65
C SER A 238 -32.55 -14.87 -5.77
N LYS A 239 -33.84 -14.71 -5.44
CA LYS A 239 -34.96 -14.79 -6.39
C LYS A 239 -35.20 -13.46 -7.10
N ASN A 240 -35.21 -12.36 -6.36
CA ASN A 240 -35.66 -11.06 -6.88
C ASN A 240 -34.61 -10.37 -7.75
N ARG A 241 -33.32 -10.65 -7.53
CA ARG A 241 -32.19 -10.02 -8.23
C ARG A 241 -31.21 -11.03 -8.84
N GLY A 242 -31.48 -12.33 -8.70
CA GLY A 242 -30.66 -13.39 -9.29
C GLY A 242 -29.30 -13.56 -8.61
N PHE A 243 -29.21 -13.32 -7.29
CA PHE A 243 -28.05 -13.68 -6.47
C PHE A 243 -28.17 -15.14 -6.00
N ASP A 244 -28.26 -16.03 -6.97
CA ASP A 244 -28.46 -17.48 -6.81
C ASP A 244 -27.12 -18.23 -6.85
N ALA A 245 -27.18 -19.57 -6.86
CA ALA A 245 -25.99 -20.42 -6.89
C ALA A 245 -25.10 -20.15 -8.11
N ASP A 246 -25.69 -19.87 -9.28
CA ASP A 246 -24.95 -19.57 -10.51
C ASP A 246 -24.22 -18.22 -10.37
N PHE A 247 -24.85 -17.21 -9.76
CA PHE A 247 -24.19 -15.95 -9.46
C PHE A 247 -22.98 -16.11 -8.53
N TYR A 248 -23.09 -16.92 -7.48
CA TYR A 248 -21.97 -17.16 -6.56
C TYR A 248 -20.87 -18.05 -7.15
N ALA A 249 -21.18 -18.84 -8.18
CA ALA A 249 -20.22 -19.61 -8.97
C ALA A 249 -19.58 -18.80 -10.11
N ASP A 250 -20.12 -17.62 -10.45
CA ASP A 250 -19.59 -16.77 -11.52
C ASP A 250 -18.14 -16.35 -11.28
N LYS A 251 -17.38 -16.24 -12.36
CA LYS A 251 -15.95 -15.87 -12.35
C LYS A 251 -15.72 -14.55 -11.59
N SER A 252 -16.61 -13.57 -11.72
CA SER A 252 -16.47 -12.26 -11.09
C SER A 252 -16.60 -12.37 -9.57
N PHE A 253 -17.60 -13.12 -9.09
CA PHE A 253 -17.81 -13.34 -7.65
C PHE A 253 -16.68 -14.17 -7.04
N VAL A 254 -16.24 -15.23 -7.73
CA VAL A 254 -15.10 -16.04 -7.28
C VAL A 254 -13.81 -15.21 -7.21
N SER A 255 -13.60 -14.30 -8.18
CA SER A 255 -12.44 -13.40 -8.17
C SER A 255 -12.49 -12.43 -7.00
N LEU A 256 -13.66 -11.86 -6.69
CA LEU A 256 -13.86 -11.03 -5.50
C LEU A 256 -13.57 -11.79 -4.21
N ARG A 257 -14.12 -13.01 -4.07
CA ARG A 257 -13.88 -13.85 -2.88
C ARG A 257 -12.39 -14.15 -2.70
N ASN A 258 -11.69 -14.51 -3.78
CA ASN A 258 -10.25 -14.77 -3.73
C ASN A 258 -9.43 -13.52 -3.37
N PHE A 259 -9.85 -12.36 -3.87
CA PHE A 259 -9.24 -11.09 -3.49
C PHE A 259 -9.46 -10.78 -2.01
N LEU A 260 -10.69 -10.93 -1.52
CA LEU A 260 -11.04 -10.68 -0.12
C LEU A 260 -10.34 -11.64 0.85
N ALA A 261 -10.12 -12.89 0.46
CA ALA A 261 -9.30 -13.84 1.22
C ALA A 261 -7.87 -13.32 1.44
N ARG A 262 -7.22 -12.84 0.36
CA ARG A 262 -5.87 -12.26 0.42
C ARG A 262 -5.86 -10.95 1.21
N PHE A 263 -6.90 -10.14 1.08
CA PHE A 263 -7.06 -8.90 1.84
C PHE A 263 -7.21 -9.18 3.34
N SER A 264 -7.96 -10.21 3.75
CA SER A 264 -8.04 -10.67 5.14
C SER A 264 -6.70 -11.16 5.67
N GLN A 265 -5.94 -11.94 4.89
CA GLN A 265 -4.59 -12.36 5.26
C GLN A 265 -3.66 -11.15 5.44
N TRP A 266 -3.67 -10.21 4.50
CA TRP A 266 -2.89 -8.97 4.59
C TRP A 266 -3.23 -8.15 5.85
N TYR A 267 -4.51 -8.02 6.19
CA TYR A 267 -4.91 -7.34 7.43
C TYR A 267 -4.44 -8.10 8.68
N GLN A 268 -4.50 -9.44 8.67
CA GLN A 268 -4.00 -10.25 9.78
C GLN A 268 -2.49 -10.04 9.98
N GLU A 269 -1.71 -10.03 8.90
CA GLU A 269 -0.28 -9.73 8.96
C GLU A 269 0.00 -8.35 9.56
N LEU A 270 -0.77 -7.34 9.17
CA LEU A 270 -0.68 -5.99 9.73
C LEU A 270 -1.03 -5.92 11.22
N ALA A 271 -2.11 -6.61 11.63
CA ALA A 271 -2.61 -6.56 13.00
C ALA A 271 -1.73 -7.35 13.99
N GLU A 272 -1.12 -8.44 13.53
CA GLU A 272 -0.27 -9.31 14.35
C GLU A 272 1.22 -8.89 14.38
N ASN A 273 1.60 -7.88 13.60
CA ASN A 273 2.97 -7.36 13.62
C ASN A 273 3.27 -6.60 14.94
N LYS A 274 4.55 -6.41 15.30
CA LYS A 274 4.92 -5.74 16.57
C LYS A 274 4.52 -4.27 16.64
N ARG A 275 4.42 -3.60 15.49
CA ARG A 275 3.62 -2.38 15.33
C ARG A 275 2.33 -2.78 14.64
N GLY A 276 1.38 -3.26 15.43
CA GLY A 276 0.14 -3.85 14.94
C GLY A 276 -0.85 -2.76 14.53
N PHE A 277 -1.34 -2.79 13.30
CA PHE A 277 -2.54 -2.03 12.92
C PHE A 277 -3.76 -2.88 13.24
N ALA A 278 -4.29 -2.75 14.46
CA ALA A 278 -5.36 -3.59 14.98
C ALA A 278 -6.63 -2.81 15.39
N PRO A 279 -7.11 -1.81 14.62
CA PRO A 279 -8.33 -1.11 14.96
C PRO A 279 -9.57 -2.00 14.86
N LEU A 280 -9.49 -3.14 14.19
CA LEU A 280 -10.56 -4.14 14.11
C LEU A 280 -10.20 -5.39 14.91
N THR A 281 -11.16 -5.88 15.68
CA THR A 281 -11.13 -7.21 16.28
C THR A 281 -11.26 -8.23 15.14
N ILE A 282 -10.23 -9.05 14.91
CA ILE A 282 -10.30 -10.12 13.91
C ILE A 282 -11.29 -11.18 14.40
N ALA A 283 -12.50 -11.14 13.87
CA ALA A 283 -13.41 -12.27 13.95
C ALA A 283 -12.99 -13.28 12.88
N ASP A 284 -12.98 -14.57 13.24
CA ASP A 284 -12.89 -15.64 12.25
C ASP A 284 -14.01 -15.44 11.20
N PRO A 285 -13.68 -15.26 9.91
CA PRO A 285 -14.66 -15.05 8.84
C PRO A 285 -15.70 -16.17 8.74
N ASP A 286 -15.33 -17.39 9.16
CA ASP A 286 -16.22 -18.55 9.16
C ASP A 286 -17.05 -18.67 10.45
N ASN A 287 -16.72 -17.90 11.49
CA ASN A 287 -17.44 -17.89 12.76
C ASN A 287 -18.68 -17.00 12.73
N ARG A 288 -19.79 -17.60 12.30
CA ARG A 288 -21.14 -16.99 12.24
C ARG A 288 -21.70 -16.49 13.58
N SER A 289 -21.08 -16.84 14.71
CA SER A 289 -21.52 -16.40 16.05
C SER A 289 -20.77 -15.16 16.55
N ALA A 290 -19.75 -14.71 15.82
CA ALA A 290 -18.96 -13.55 16.21
C ALA A 290 -19.80 -12.27 16.13
N LYS A 291 -20.07 -11.65 17.30
CA LYS A 291 -20.83 -10.41 17.38
C LYS A 291 -20.09 -9.25 16.70
N LEU A 292 -20.81 -8.41 15.95
CA LEU A 292 -20.24 -7.23 15.28
C LEU A 292 -20.19 -5.98 16.17
N SER A 293 -20.84 -6.01 17.34
CA SER A 293 -20.99 -4.83 18.21
C SER A 293 -19.68 -4.32 18.83
N ASN A 294 -18.62 -5.13 18.89
CA ASN A 294 -17.28 -4.75 19.40
C ASN A 294 -16.18 -5.02 18.36
N TRP A 295 -16.57 -5.00 17.10
CA TRP A 295 -15.71 -5.42 16.01
C TRP A 295 -14.66 -4.37 15.65
N ILE A 296 -14.90 -3.10 16.00
CA ILE A 296 -13.92 -2.02 15.94
C ILE A 296 -13.50 -1.71 17.38
N GLN A 297 -12.20 -1.66 17.67
CA GLN A 297 -11.72 -1.26 18.98
C GLN A 297 -12.16 0.17 19.27
N ASP A 298 -12.61 0.42 20.51
CA ASP A 298 -13.09 1.72 20.97
C ASP A 298 -14.36 2.24 20.27
N PHE A 299 -15.00 1.45 19.39
CA PHE A 299 -16.18 1.86 18.63
C PHE A 299 -17.22 0.74 18.49
N SER A 300 -18.50 1.06 18.68
CA SER A 300 -19.60 0.08 18.56
C SER A 300 -20.47 0.37 17.35
N LEU A 301 -20.67 -0.64 16.49
CA LEU A 301 -21.60 -0.58 15.38
C LEU A 301 -23.04 -0.87 15.86
N ASP A 302 -24.02 -0.11 15.35
CA ASP A 302 -25.43 -0.37 15.63
C ASP A 302 -25.90 -1.73 15.08
N ALA A 303 -25.26 -2.20 13.99
CA ALA A 303 -25.51 -3.51 13.40
C ALA A 303 -24.88 -4.61 14.27
N LYS A 304 -25.73 -5.44 14.87
CA LYS A 304 -25.30 -6.48 15.82
C LYS A 304 -24.77 -7.75 15.14
N ASP A 305 -25.29 -8.05 13.95
CA ASP A 305 -25.03 -9.24 13.16
C ASP A 305 -25.35 -8.98 11.67
N GLU A 306 -25.14 -10.00 10.83
CA GLU A 306 -25.30 -9.96 9.38
C GLU A 306 -26.73 -9.59 8.93
N SER A 307 -27.76 -9.87 9.75
CA SER A 307 -29.16 -9.63 9.36
C SER A 307 -29.46 -8.15 9.12
N TYR A 308 -28.77 -7.25 9.81
CA TYR A 308 -28.88 -5.80 9.61
C TYR A 308 -28.42 -5.39 8.22
N TYR A 309 -27.28 -5.92 7.78
CA TYR A 309 -26.72 -5.66 6.46
C TYR A 309 -27.59 -6.28 5.36
N LEU A 310 -28.05 -7.52 5.54
CA LEU A 310 -28.97 -8.16 4.59
C LEU A 310 -30.27 -7.36 4.42
N LEU A 311 -30.86 -6.88 5.52
CA LEU A 311 -32.05 -6.05 5.48
C LEU A 311 -31.81 -4.75 4.69
N ASP A 312 -30.65 -4.12 4.88
CA ASP A 312 -30.31 -2.89 4.15
C ASP A 312 -29.92 -3.14 2.70
N MET A 313 -29.34 -4.29 2.35
CA MET A 313 -29.19 -4.72 0.96
C MET A 313 -30.55 -4.90 0.27
N ILE A 314 -31.55 -5.47 0.98
CA ILE A 314 -32.92 -5.59 0.46
C ILE A 314 -33.54 -4.20 0.24
N ARG A 315 -33.35 -3.28 1.19
CA ARG A 315 -33.83 -1.90 1.07
C ARG A 315 -33.16 -1.15 -0.08
N ALA A 316 -31.85 -1.31 -0.26
CA ALA A 316 -31.10 -0.75 -1.39
C ALA A 316 -31.65 -1.29 -2.72
N SER A 317 -31.83 -2.62 -2.81
CA SER A 317 -32.47 -3.26 -3.97
C SER A 317 -33.87 -2.72 -4.25
N ASN A 318 -34.70 -2.44 -3.24
CA ASN A 318 -36.06 -1.91 -3.48
C ASN A 318 -36.05 -0.45 -3.99
N LYS A 319 -34.97 0.30 -3.72
CA LYS A 319 -34.78 1.66 -4.24
C LYS A 319 -34.18 1.65 -5.64
N ASP A 320 -33.49 0.59 -6.04
CA ASP A 320 -32.98 0.41 -7.40
C ASP A 320 -34.14 0.19 -8.38
N LYS A 321 -34.67 1.30 -8.89
CA LYS A 321 -35.76 1.37 -9.87
C LYS A 321 -35.25 1.30 -11.31
N ASP A 322 -33.93 1.26 -11.52
CA ASP A 322 -33.32 1.52 -12.82
C ASP A 322 -32.38 0.38 -13.25
N ASP A 323 -32.33 0.09 -14.54
CA ASP A 323 -31.46 -0.94 -15.14
C ASP A 323 -30.04 -0.40 -15.40
N THR A 324 -29.63 0.63 -14.66
CA THR A 324 -28.33 1.33 -14.78
C THR A 324 -27.13 0.40 -14.64
N HIS A 325 -27.33 -0.73 -13.96
CA HIS A 325 -26.37 -1.82 -13.87
C HIS A 325 -26.97 -3.09 -14.48
N THR A 326 -26.82 -3.24 -15.80
CA THR A 326 -27.14 -4.50 -16.50
C THR A 326 -26.34 -5.70 -15.97
N ILE A 327 -25.26 -5.43 -15.23
CA ILE A 327 -24.35 -6.42 -14.65
C ILE A 327 -24.76 -6.70 -13.19
N LYS A 328 -25.30 -7.90 -12.94
CA LYS A 328 -25.69 -8.38 -11.59
C LYS A 328 -24.61 -8.17 -10.53
N PHE A 329 -23.34 -8.42 -10.89
CA PHE A 329 -22.20 -8.25 -9.99
C PHE A 329 -22.02 -6.82 -9.50
N ARG A 330 -22.28 -5.81 -10.34
CA ARG A 330 -22.22 -4.40 -9.92
C ARG A 330 -23.36 -4.05 -8.95
N ARG A 331 -24.58 -4.55 -9.19
CA ARG A 331 -25.71 -4.40 -8.26
C ARG A 331 -25.39 -5.01 -6.90
N PHE A 332 -24.79 -6.20 -6.88
CA PHE A 332 -24.36 -6.83 -5.63
C PHE A 332 -23.42 -5.93 -4.84
N LEU A 333 -22.36 -5.42 -5.48
CA LEU A 333 -21.38 -4.54 -4.85
C LEU A 333 -22.03 -3.23 -4.35
N ASP A 334 -22.90 -2.61 -5.15
CA ASP A 334 -23.60 -1.38 -4.78
C ASP A 334 -24.52 -1.59 -3.57
N TYR A 335 -25.32 -2.67 -3.54
CA TYR A 335 -26.19 -2.96 -2.40
C TYR A 335 -25.40 -3.28 -1.14
N ALA A 336 -24.30 -4.03 -1.27
CA ALA A 336 -23.40 -4.32 -0.16
C ALA A 336 -22.75 -3.03 0.37
N TYR A 337 -22.26 -2.16 -0.53
CA TYR A 337 -21.70 -0.86 -0.17
C TYR A 337 -22.71 0.00 0.60
N GLN A 338 -23.93 0.20 0.07
CA GLN A 338 -24.96 0.98 0.75
C GLN A 338 -25.34 0.41 2.13
N ALA A 339 -25.39 -0.92 2.25
CA ALA A 339 -25.70 -1.58 3.51
C ALA A 339 -24.58 -1.42 4.54
N ILE A 340 -23.33 -1.55 4.11
CA ILE A 340 -22.14 -1.39 4.95
C ILE A 340 -21.98 0.08 5.38
N ASP A 341 -21.97 0.99 4.42
CA ASP A 341 -21.72 2.42 4.62
C ASP A 341 -22.72 3.04 5.61
N LYS A 342 -23.97 2.59 5.58
CA LYS A 342 -25.00 3.03 6.55
C LYS A 342 -24.59 2.84 8.01
N TYR A 343 -23.82 1.81 8.34
CA TYR A 343 -23.38 1.53 9.70
C TYR A 343 -21.96 2.04 9.97
N THR A 344 -21.11 2.12 8.94
CA THR A 344 -19.70 2.52 9.07
C THR A 344 -19.46 4.01 8.82
N SER A 345 -20.44 4.77 8.31
CA SER A 345 -20.31 6.22 8.10
C SER A 345 -19.99 7.01 9.36
N LYS A 346 -20.26 6.43 10.54
CA LYS A 346 -19.96 7.02 11.85
C LYS A 346 -18.50 6.86 12.30
N ILE A 347 -17.70 6.09 11.56
CA ILE A 347 -16.25 5.93 11.81
C ILE A 347 -15.48 7.20 11.37
N MET A 348 -16.10 8.06 10.54
CA MET A 348 -15.51 9.29 10.01
C MET A 348 -15.19 10.31 11.11
#